data_AF-A0A9W6AA76-F1
#
_entry.id   AF-A0A9W6AA76-F1
#
_cell.length_a   1.000
_cell.length_b   1.000
_cell.length_c   1.000
_cell.angle_alpha   90.00
_cell.angle_beta   90.00
_cell.angle_gamma   90.00
#
_symmetry.space_group_name_H-M   'P 1'
#
loop_
_entity.id
_entity.type
_entity.pdbx_description
1 polymer ?
#
loop_
_entity_poly.entity_id
_entity_poly.type
_entity_poly.pdbx_seq_one_letter_code
_entity_poly.pdbx_strand_id
1 'polypeptide(L)'
;MGVKRSFESFIENSREDAKLRVAQTNVVSRHLSHIFTATKALKHSVLTEHDLDTLGIKLSEHDLEGECSNGHQAFYQPLPKSKLPEIDWDKVHFSKWHEGHSDEPRRVHHTLQSVSGRVYGAWFRGGEHQTWVHRQCYRANPRTASGEHTPDVPYSWQTVAEMEADLLDIPHCSFQMYHYADPEEPRRRSEVLPIVGFMRWRLNRFNYIKHRTFPVMVVSIFRSQARILQAYHYGEFLHISKSKFVDFTENRRENYELFVRWIYSLPCGDTVAPLPIKGEELPRRSYELIDKGFDHLAREAEAYHQRKKLKG
;
A
#
# COMPACT_ATOMS: atom_id res chain seq x y z
N MET A 1 -25.52 21.64 29.58
CA MET A 1 -26.27 21.60 28.29
C MET A 1 -25.39 21.82 27.06
N GLY A 2 -24.33 22.64 27.09
CA GLY A 2 -23.47 22.88 25.91
C GLY A 2 -22.64 21.68 25.41
N VAL A 3 -22.10 20.85 26.31
CA VAL A 3 -21.25 19.69 25.95
C VAL A 3 -22.03 18.59 25.22
N LYS A 4 -23.29 18.35 25.59
CA LYS A 4 -24.13 17.32 24.97
C LYS A 4 -24.52 17.68 23.52
N ARG A 5 -24.89 18.95 23.28
CA ARG A 5 -25.15 19.48 21.92
C ARG A 5 -23.91 19.43 21.03
N SER A 6 -22.72 19.69 21.59
CA SER A 6 -21.45 19.62 20.84
C SER A 6 -21.12 18.18 20.41
N PHE A 7 -21.41 17.19 21.24
CA PHE A 7 -21.16 15.78 20.92
C PHE A 7 -22.15 15.22 19.87
N GLU A 8 -23.43 15.55 20.00
CA GLU A 8 -24.47 15.16 19.03
C GLU A 8 -24.16 15.75 17.63
N SER A 9 -23.79 17.04 17.58
CA SER A 9 -23.36 17.69 16.33
C SER A 9 -22.10 17.06 15.73
N PHE A 10 -21.13 16.65 16.56
CA PHE A 10 -19.93 15.96 16.07
C PHE A 10 -20.25 14.60 15.43
N ILE A 11 -21.15 13.82 16.03
CA ILE A 11 -21.60 12.54 15.48
C ILE A 11 -22.33 12.75 14.15
N GLU A 12 -23.23 13.72 14.08
CA GLU A 12 -23.98 14.01 12.86
C GLU A 12 -23.06 14.44 11.71
N ASN A 13 -22.12 15.35 11.99
CA ASN A 13 -21.09 15.73 11.02
C ASN A 13 -20.25 14.52 10.56
N SER A 14 -19.91 13.61 11.47
CA SER A 14 -19.16 12.40 11.13
C SER A 14 -19.96 11.43 10.25
N ARG A 15 -21.28 11.36 10.44
CA ARG A 15 -22.18 10.56 9.58
C ARG A 15 -22.26 11.14 8.18
N GLU A 16 -22.45 12.45 8.05
CA GLU A 16 -22.48 13.13 6.75
C GLU A 16 -21.14 13.01 6.02
N ASP A 17 -20.02 13.16 6.72
CA ASP A 17 -18.69 12.94 6.15
C ASP A 17 -18.53 11.50 5.65
N ALA A 18 -18.97 10.51 6.44
CA ALA A 18 -18.91 9.10 6.04
C ALA A 18 -19.80 8.80 4.81
N LYS A 19 -20.98 9.40 4.71
CA LYS A 19 -21.84 9.29 3.53
C LYS A 19 -21.14 9.86 2.30
N LEU A 20 -20.60 11.06 2.40
CA LEU A 20 -19.81 11.67 1.33
C LEU A 20 -18.61 10.80 0.95
N ARG A 21 -17.87 10.29 1.94
CA ARG A 21 -16.74 9.38 1.71
C ARG A 21 -17.20 8.15 0.93
N VAL A 22 -18.28 7.47 1.33
CA VAL A 22 -18.74 6.25 0.65
C VAL A 22 -19.18 6.58 -0.78
N ALA A 23 -19.88 7.70 -0.99
CA ALA A 23 -20.26 8.17 -2.32
C ALA A 23 -19.04 8.40 -3.24
N GLN A 24 -17.98 9.04 -2.75
CA GLN A 24 -16.75 9.28 -3.53
C GLN A 24 -15.94 8.00 -3.76
N THR A 25 -15.77 7.21 -2.70
CA THR A 25 -14.95 5.99 -2.76
C THR A 25 -15.60 4.87 -3.58
N ASN A 26 -16.93 4.84 -3.72
CA ASN A 26 -17.57 3.92 -4.67
C ASN A 26 -17.19 4.21 -6.13
N VAL A 27 -17.09 5.48 -6.52
CA VAL A 27 -16.63 5.88 -7.86
C VAL A 27 -15.21 5.35 -8.08
N VAL A 28 -14.32 5.57 -7.10
CA VAL A 28 -12.94 5.03 -7.13
C VAL A 28 -12.93 3.51 -7.19
N SER A 29 -13.77 2.83 -6.39
CA SER A 29 -13.87 1.36 -6.37
C SER A 29 -14.28 0.78 -7.72
N ARG A 30 -15.21 1.46 -8.42
CA ARG A 30 -15.61 1.10 -9.78
C ARG A 30 -14.47 1.28 -10.76
N HIS A 31 -13.75 2.39 -10.69
CA HIS A 31 -12.60 2.63 -11.56
C HIS A 31 -11.47 1.59 -11.32
N LEU A 32 -11.09 1.34 -10.07
CA LEU A 32 -10.11 0.30 -9.72
C LEU A 32 -10.55 -1.09 -10.19
N SER A 33 -11.85 -1.39 -10.14
CA SER A 33 -12.40 -2.66 -10.63
C SER A 33 -12.36 -2.76 -12.16
N HIS A 34 -12.62 -1.66 -12.86
CA HIS A 34 -12.43 -1.56 -14.30
C HIS A 34 -10.96 -1.79 -14.65
N ILE A 35 -10.02 -1.07 -14.02
CA ILE A 35 -8.58 -1.23 -14.24
C ILE A 35 -8.17 -2.69 -14.04
N PHE A 36 -8.56 -3.30 -12.91
CA PHE A 36 -8.21 -4.70 -12.62
C PHE A 36 -8.73 -5.66 -13.70
N THR A 37 -9.99 -5.49 -14.12
CA THR A 37 -10.64 -6.40 -15.08
C THR A 37 -10.06 -6.24 -16.48
N ALA A 38 -9.90 -5.00 -16.94
CA ALA A 38 -9.33 -4.68 -18.24
C ALA A 38 -7.85 -5.10 -18.31
N THR A 39 -7.05 -4.78 -17.29
CA THR A 39 -5.63 -5.21 -17.20
C THR A 39 -5.50 -6.72 -17.24
N LYS A 40 -6.39 -7.45 -16.55
CA LYS A 40 -6.39 -8.92 -16.54
C LYS A 40 -6.78 -9.52 -17.90
N ALA A 41 -7.56 -8.81 -18.71
CA ALA A 41 -7.97 -9.24 -20.04
C ALA A 41 -6.91 -8.96 -21.12
N LEU A 42 -5.87 -8.16 -20.84
CA LEU A 42 -4.80 -7.88 -21.78
C LEU A 42 -4.01 -9.14 -22.11
N LYS A 43 -3.74 -9.34 -23.41
CA LYS A 43 -2.96 -10.48 -23.90
C LYS A 43 -1.46 -10.28 -23.74
N HIS A 44 -1.00 -9.03 -23.67
CA HIS A 44 0.39 -8.65 -23.48
C HIS A 44 0.72 -8.30 -22.02
N SER A 45 1.97 -8.48 -21.62
CA SER A 45 2.43 -8.21 -20.25
C SER A 45 2.80 -6.75 -20.02
N VAL A 46 3.25 -6.05 -21.06
CA VAL A 46 3.75 -4.67 -21.03
C VAL A 46 2.67 -3.69 -21.47
N LEU A 47 2.29 -2.77 -20.60
CA LEU A 47 1.30 -1.73 -20.88
C LEU A 47 1.87 -0.67 -21.82
N THR A 48 1.17 -0.45 -22.92
CA THR A 48 1.42 0.64 -23.87
C THR A 48 0.84 1.96 -23.35
N GLU A 49 1.23 3.09 -23.95
CA GLU A 49 0.62 4.39 -23.64
C GLU A 49 -0.90 4.36 -23.86
N HIS A 50 -1.36 3.71 -24.93
CA HIS A 50 -2.78 3.53 -25.19
C HIS A 50 -3.50 2.74 -24.09
N ASP A 51 -2.86 1.70 -23.54
CA ASP A 51 -3.43 0.95 -22.40
C ASP A 51 -3.53 1.85 -21.17
N LEU A 52 -2.49 2.65 -20.88
CA LEU A 52 -2.46 3.54 -19.73
C LEU A 52 -3.56 4.61 -19.81
N ASP A 53 -3.72 5.24 -20.98
CA ASP A 53 -4.77 6.23 -21.23
C ASP A 53 -6.17 5.62 -21.08
N THR A 54 -6.39 4.45 -21.69
CA THR A 54 -7.67 3.73 -21.62
C THR A 54 -8.02 3.32 -20.19
N LEU A 55 -7.01 2.93 -19.40
CA LEU A 55 -7.16 2.53 -18.00
C LEU A 55 -7.17 3.72 -17.04
N GLY A 56 -7.01 4.96 -17.52
CA GLY A 56 -6.94 6.14 -16.65
C GLY A 56 -5.76 6.10 -15.67
N ILE A 57 -4.60 5.58 -16.10
CA ILE A 57 -3.39 5.47 -15.29
C ILE A 57 -2.40 6.56 -15.69
N LYS A 58 -2.03 7.41 -14.73
CA LYS A 58 -0.98 8.43 -14.91
C LYS A 58 0.33 7.95 -14.33
N LEU A 59 1.41 8.05 -15.10
CA LEU A 59 2.75 7.68 -14.68
C LEU A 59 3.60 8.91 -14.37
N SER A 60 4.47 8.76 -13.39
CA SER A 60 5.53 9.74 -13.09
C SER A 60 6.82 9.03 -12.69
N GLU A 61 7.93 9.74 -12.85
CA GLU A 61 9.21 9.31 -12.31
C GLU A 61 9.29 9.59 -10.81
N HIS A 62 9.99 8.72 -10.10
CA HIS A 62 10.23 8.82 -8.67
C HIS A 62 11.72 8.70 -8.40
N ASP A 63 12.31 9.81 -7.95
CA ASP A 63 13.66 9.80 -7.41
C ASP A 63 13.64 9.24 -5.98
N LEU A 64 14.47 8.22 -5.73
CA LEU A 64 14.55 7.56 -4.42
C LEU A 64 15.34 8.35 -3.38
N GLU A 65 16.18 9.29 -3.83
CA GLU A 65 17.05 10.09 -2.97
C GLU A 65 16.82 11.61 -3.11
N GLY A 66 16.17 12.04 -4.19
CA GLY A 66 15.81 13.44 -4.44
C GLY A 66 14.59 13.95 -3.64
N GLU A 67 14.38 15.26 -3.69
CA GLU A 67 13.18 15.90 -3.14
C GLU A 67 11.92 15.41 -3.88
N CYS A 68 10.81 15.25 -3.15
CA CYS A 68 9.53 14.92 -3.79
C CYS A 68 9.24 15.98 -4.87
N SER A 69 9.09 15.54 -6.12
CA SER A 69 8.83 16.44 -7.24
C SER A 69 7.54 17.25 -6.99
N ASN A 70 7.61 18.56 -7.22
CA ASN A 70 6.57 19.55 -6.89
C ASN A 70 5.22 19.37 -7.63
N GLY A 71 5.06 18.34 -8.46
CA GLY A 71 3.88 18.16 -9.32
C GLY A 71 2.78 17.25 -8.77
N HIS A 72 3.10 16.30 -7.87
CA HIS A 72 2.17 15.26 -7.43
C HIS A 72 2.25 14.97 -5.92
N GLN A 73 1.14 14.53 -5.33
CA GLN A 73 1.05 14.28 -3.89
C GLN A 73 1.84 13.02 -3.51
N ALA A 74 2.83 13.17 -2.62
CA ALA A 74 3.57 12.05 -2.06
C ALA A 74 2.87 11.48 -0.82
N PHE A 75 2.84 10.14 -0.72
CA PHE A 75 2.26 9.41 0.41
C PHE A 75 3.29 8.57 1.17
N TYR A 76 4.50 8.43 0.63
CA TYR A 76 5.61 7.78 1.29
C TYR A 76 6.87 8.63 1.14
N GLN A 77 7.64 8.73 2.21
CA GLN A 77 8.98 9.29 2.22
C GLN A 77 9.97 8.25 2.76
N PRO A 78 11.22 8.19 2.26
CA PRO A 78 12.18 7.25 2.78
C PRO A 78 12.47 7.58 4.25
N LEU A 79 12.64 6.56 5.07
CA LEU A 79 13.15 6.75 6.42
C LEU A 79 14.48 7.53 6.36
N PRO A 80 14.67 8.61 7.12
CA PRO A 80 15.95 9.33 7.15
C PRO A 80 17.09 8.39 7.51
N LYS A 81 18.27 8.53 6.87
CA LYS A 81 19.44 7.70 7.19
C LYS A 81 19.80 7.75 8.68
N SER A 82 19.64 8.91 9.32
CA SER A 82 19.86 9.11 10.76
C SER A 82 18.88 8.38 11.69
N LYS A 83 17.77 7.86 11.15
CA LYS A 83 16.78 7.05 11.87
C LYS A 83 16.94 5.55 11.62
N LEU A 84 17.84 5.16 10.71
CA LEU A 84 18.19 3.77 10.49
C LEU A 84 19.17 3.33 11.60
N PRO A 85 18.88 2.27 12.36
CA PRO A 85 19.75 1.82 13.43
C PRO A 85 20.99 1.17 12.82
N GLU A 86 22.11 1.31 13.51
CA GLU A 86 23.33 0.59 13.14
C GLU A 86 23.12 -0.92 13.30
N ILE A 87 23.52 -1.67 12.28
CA ILE A 87 23.46 -3.13 12.27
C ILE A 87 24.83 -3.74 12.03
N ASP A 88 25.03 -4.92 12.59
CA ASP A 88 26.20 -5.74 12.32
C ASP A 88 26.03 -6.46 10.98
N TRP A 89 26.71 -5.96 9.95
CA TRP A 89 26.65 -6.47 8.59
C TRP A 89 27.26 -7.86 8.44
N ASP A 90 28.18 -8.27 9.33
CA ASP A 90 28.78 -9.61 9.28
C ASP A 90 27.76 -10.69 9.68
N LYS A 91 26.68 -10.28 10.35
CA LYS A 91 25.54 -11.13 10.69
C LYS A 91 24.44 -11.11 9.62
N VAL A 92 24.55 -10.32 8.56
CA VAL A 92 23.58 -10.33 7.46
C VAL A 92 23.80 -11.59 6.62
N HIS A 93 22.73 -12.36 6.39
CA HIS A 93 22.79 -13.52 5.53
C HIS A 93 22.59 -13.10 4.07
N PHE A 94 23.67 -13.17 3.29
CA PHE A 94 23.62 -12.99 1.85
C PHE A 94 23.35 -14.34 1.17
N SER A 95 22.20 -14.46 0.51
CA SER A 95 21.87 -15.67 -0.24
C SER A 95 22.85 -15.88 -1.41
N LYS A 96 23.21 -17.14 -1.67
CA LYS A 96 24.09 -17.50 -2.80
C LYS A 96 23.46 -17.09 -4.12
N TRP A 97 24.30 -16.62 -5.04
CA TRP A 97 23.87 -16.25 -6.37
C TRP A 97 23.76 -17.49 -7.27
N HIS A 98 22.61 -17.61 -7.92
CA HIS A 98 22.32 -18.58 -8.96
C HIS A 98 21.57 -17.84 -10.07
N GLU A 99 22.02 -18.00 -11.31
CA GLU A 99 21.35 -17.42 -12.47
C GLU A 99 19.99 -18.07 -12.67
N GLY A 100 18.97 -17.26 -12.95
CA GLY A 100 17.66 -17.77 -13.33
C GLY A 100 16.51 -16.85 -12.93
N HIS A 101 15.43 -16.91 -13.72
CA HIS A 101 14.24 -16.08 -13.49
C HIS A 101 13.58 -16.30 -12.12
N SER A 102 13.77 -17.46 -11.49
CA SER A 102 13.24 -17.77 -10.15
C SER A 102 14.20 -17.50 -9.00
N ASP A 103 15.48 -17.82 -9.19
CA ASP A 103 16.45 -17.78 -8.10
C ASP A 103 16.93 -16.35 -7.80
N GLU A 104 17.11 -15.53 -8.84
CA GLU A 104 17.60 -14.17 -8.67
C GLU A 104 16.64 -13.27 -7.86
N PRO A 105 15.33 -13.17 -8.17
CA PRO A 105 14.41 -12.34 -7.38
C PRO A 105 14.31 -12.80 -5.92
N ARG A 106 14.32 -14.13 -5.71
CA ARG A 106 14.27 -14.73 -4.37
C ARG A 106 15.53 -14.40 -3.57
N ARG A 107 16.71 -14.43 -4.19
CA ARG A 107 17.97 -14.03 -3.56
C ARG A 107 17.93 -12.58 -3.11
N VAL A 108 17.50 -11.65 -3.98
CA VAL A 108 17.37 -10.22 -3.63
C VAL A 108 16.42 -10.05 -2.46
N HIS A 109 15.26 -10.71 -2.51
CA HIS A 109 14.29 -10.68 -1.43
C HIS A 109 14.80 -11.25 -0.11
N HIS A 110 15.38 -12.45 -0.10
CA HIS A 110 15.89 -13.07 1.12
C HIS A 110 16.99 -12.23 1.76
N THR A 111 17.83 -11.60 0.94
CA THR A 111 18.87 -10.69 1.43
C THR A 111 18.23 -9.42 2.02
N LEU A 112 17.26 -8.80 1.33
CA LEU A 112 16.47 -7.68 1.86
C LEU A 112 15.76 -8.05 3.18
N GLN A 113 15.20 -9.25 3.27
CA GLN A 113 14.56 -9.76 4.48
C GLN A 113 15.57 -9.96 5.61
N SER A 114 16.78 -10.45 5.30
CA SER A 114 17.85 -10.58 6.29
C SER A 114 18.27 -9.21 6.83
N VAL A 115 18.48 -8.21 5.97
CA VAL A 115 18.84 -6.84 6.40
C VAL A 115 17.72 -6.22 7.20
N SER A 116 16.48 -6.30 6.68
CA SER A 116 15.27 -5.82 7.35
C SER A 116 15.08 -6.44 8.73
N GLY A 117 15.30 -7.76 8.88
CA GLY A 117 15.24 -8.44 10.17
C GLY A 117 16.32 -7.99 11.16
N ARG A 118 17.53 -7.63 10.69
CA ARG A 118 18.59 -7.06 11.54
C ARG A 118 18.20 -5.67 12.04
N VAL A 119 17.67 -4.83 11.15
CA VAL A 119 17.19 -3.48 11.46
C VAL A 119 16.02 -3.53 12.45
N TYR A 120 15.00 -4.35 12.17
CA TYR A 120 13.85 -4.53 13.07
C TYR A 120 14.27 -5.05 14.44
N GLY A 121 15.20 -6.02 14.47
CA GLY A 121 15.74 -6.53 15.72
C GLY A 121 16.53 -5.48 16.52
N ALA A 122 17.19 -4.54 15.85
CA ALA A 122 17.89 -3.43 16.52
C ALA A 122 16.90 -2.47 17.18
N TRP A 123 15.85 -2.06 16.47
CA TRP A 123 14.77 -1.25 17.04
C TRP A 123 14.09 -1.92 18.23
N PHE A 124 13.79 -3.22 18.10
CA PHE A 124 13.18 -3.98 19.20
C PHE A 124 14.06 -3.97 20.46
N ARG A 125 15.38 -4.16 20.33
CA ARG A 125 16.32 -4.08 21.47
C ARG A 125 16.44 -2.66 22.03
N GLY A 126 16.31 -1.65 21.18
CA GLY A 126 16.31 -0.24 21.58
C GLY A 126 14.98 0.25 22.20
N GLY A 127 13.93 -0.59 22.20
CA GLY A 127 12.60 -0.18 22.68
C GLY A 127 11.87 0.78 21.73
N GLU A 128 12.29 0.88 20.47
CA GLU A 128 11.68 1.76 19.48
C GLU A 128 10.44 1.09 18.84
N HIS A 129 9.28 1.72 19.01
CA HIS A 129 8.05 1.27 18.37
C HIS A 129 8.06 1.62 16.88
N GLN A 130 7.72 0.64 16.03
CA GLN A 130 7.69 0.79 14.59
C GLN A 130 6.27 0.94 14.07
N THR A 131 6.08 1.89 13.15
CA THR A 131 4.80 2.12 12.47
C THR A 131 4.36 0.89 11.69
N TRP A 132 5.29 0.18 11.05
CA TRP A 132 5.00 -0.91 10.14
C TRP A 132 5.04 -2.26 10.83
N VAL A 133 4.02 -3.07 10.57
CA VAL A 133 3.92 -4.46 11.04
C VAL A 133 3.83 -5.41 9.86
N HIS A 134 4.55 -6.52 9.95
CA HIS A 134 4.44 -7.61 8.98
C HIS A 134 3.13 -8.35 9.20
N ARG A 135 2.14 -8.06 8.36
CA ARG A 135 0.79 -8.61 8.47
C ARG A 135 0.15 -8.61 7.09
N GLN A 136 -0.66 -9.65 6.83
CA GLN A 136 -1.43 -9.72 5.59
C GLN A 136 -2.40 -8.53 5.51
N CYS A 137 -2.10 -7.61 4.60
CA CYS A 137 -2.92 -6.44 4.33
C CYS A 137 -3.97 -6.70 3.24
N TYR A 138 -3.80 -7.74 2.42
CA TYR A 138 -4.78 -8.18 1.43
C TYR A 138 -5.38 -9.54 1.77
N ARG A 139 -6.66 -9.56 2.14
CA ARG A 139 -7.40 -10.76 2.60
C ARG A 139 -8.65 -11.04 1.79
N ALA A 140 -8.65 -10.73 0.49
CA ALA A 140 -9.77 -11.11 -0.37
C ALA A 140 -9.83 -12.63 -0.51
N ASN A 141 -11.03 -13.18 -0.66
CA ASN A 141 -11.22 -14.59 -0.96
C ASN A 141 -12.04 -14.74 -2.25
N PRO A 142 -11.48 -15.34 -3.33
CA PRO A 142 -10.08 -15.77 -3.48
C PRO A 142 -9.09 -14.59 -3.58
N ARG A 143 -7.79 -14.83 -3.30
CA ARG A 143 -6.71 -13.81 -3.36
C ARG A 143 -6.25 -13.52 -4.80
N THR A 144 -7.17 -13.10 -5.65
CA THR A 144 -6.94 -12.94 -7.10
C THR A 144 -5.91 -11.88 -7.52
N ALA A 145 -5.40 -11.09 -6.57
CA ALA A 145 -4.43 -10.01 -6.81
C ALA A 145 -3.06 -10.30 -6.18
N SER A 146 -2.81 -11.52 -5.66
CA SER A 146 -1.53 -11.88 -5.03
C SER A 146 -0.61 -12.72 -5.92
N GLY A 147 -1.05 -13.04 -7.14
CA GLY A 147 -0.25 -13.77 -8.12
C GLY A 147 -1.07 -14.18 -9.34
N GLU A 148 -0.37 -14.55 -10.40
CA GLU A 148 -0.96 -15.06 -11.65
C GLU A 148 -0.26 -16.38 -12.00
N HIS A 149 -1.05 -17.46 -12.08
CA HIS A 149 -0.57 -18.79 -12.46
C HIS A 149 -0.57 -18.90 -13.99
N THR A 150 0.45 -19.52 -14.58
CA THR A 150 0.45 -19.87 -16.00
C THR A 150 0.50 -21.38 -16.17
N PRO A 151 0.09 -21.95 -17.31
CA PRO A 151 0.13 -23.40 -17.53
C PRO A 151 1.56 -23.98 -17.43
N ASP A 152 2.57 -23.16 -17.75
CA ASP A 152 3.95 -23.62 -18.01
C ASP A 152 4.92 -23.32 -16.85
N VAL A 153 4.60 -22.37 -15.97
CA VAL A 153 5.35 -22.06 -14.73
C VAL A 153 4.39 -21.84 -13.56
N PRO A 154 4.77 -22.22 -12.32
CA PRO A 154 3.84 -22.15 -11.18
C PRO A 154 3.27 -20.75 -10.92
N TYR A 155 4.00 -19.68 -11.25
CA TYR A 155 3.51 -18.29 -11.24
C TYR A 155 4.32 -17.44 -12.24
N SER A 156 3.72 -16.41 -12.84
CA SER A 156 4.44 -15.36 -13.60
C SER A 156 4.90 -14.21 -12.70
N TRP A 157 4.20 -13.98 -11.59
CA TRP A 157 4.56 -13.07 -10.51
C TRP A 157 3.77 -13.41 -9.22
N GLN A 158 4.27 -12.96 -8.07
CA GLN A 158 3.59 -13.13 -6.78
C GLN A 158 3.94 -12.01 -5.80
N THR A 159 2.99 -11.63 -4.93
CA THR A 159 3.22 -10.70 -3.82
C THR A 159 3.74 -11.42 -2.59
N VAL A 160 4.67 -10.80 -1.86
CA VAL A 160 5.30 -11.31 -0.64
C VAL A 160 5.55 -10.16 0.35
N ALA A 161 5.91 -10.49 1.60
CA ALA A 161 6.29 -9.53 2.63
C ALA A 161 5.35 -8.31 2.74
N GLU A 162 4.06 -8.59 2.86
CA GLU A 162 3.04 -7.57 3.10
C GLU A 162 3.25 -6.87 4.44
N MET A 163 3.11 -5.55 4.42
CA MET A 163 3.19 -4.70 5.59
C MET A 163 2.02 -3.73 5.61
N GLU A 164 1.52 -3.46 6.81
CA GLU A 164 0.56 -2.39 7.06
C GLU A 164 0.99 -1.58 8.27
N ALA A 165 0.45 -0.38 8.40
CA ALA A 165 0.63 0.39 9.61
C ALA A 165 -0.14 -0.26 10.78
N ASP A 166 0.42 -0.19 11.98
CA ASP A 166 -0.24 -0.74 13.18
C ASP A 166 -1.47 0.08 13.60
N LEU A 167 -1.51 1.36 13.20
CA LEU A 167 -2.61 2.28 13.48
C LEU A 167 -3.56 2.38 12.29
N LEU A 168 -4.87 2.25 12.56
CA LEU A 168 -5.93 2.44 11.56
C LEU A 168 -5.99 3.85 10.97
N ASP A 169 -5.33 4.79 11.63
CA ASP A 169 -5.18 6.19 11.22
C ASP A 169 -4.23 6.38 10.03
N ILE A 170 -3.53 5.31 9.66
CA ILE A 170 -2.57 5.28 8.58
C ILE A 170 -3.05 4.21 7.58
N PRO A 171 -3.76 4.59 6.51
CA PRO A 171 -4.38 3.62 5.60
C PRO A 171 -3.38 2.98 4.63
N HIS A 172 -2.12 3.43 4.69
CA HIS A 172 -1.00 2.98 3.88
C HIS A 172 -0.73 1.48 4.03
N CYS A 173 -0.26 0.87 2.95
CA CYS A 173 0.32 -0.46 3.01
C CYS A 173 1.40 -0.64 1.96
N SER A 174 2.26 -1.61 2.20
CA SER A 174 3.28 -1.99 1.25
C SER A 174 3.37 -3.49 1.09
N PHE A 175 3.98 -3.90 -0.01
CA PHE A 175 4.35 -5.29 -0.24
C PHE A 175 5.56 -5.34 -1.15
N GLN A 176 6.23 -6.48 -1.13
CA GLN A 176 7.24 -6.80 -2.11
C GLN A 176 6.63 -7.76 -3.14
N MET A 177 7.24 -7.88 -4.30
CA MET A 177 6.79 -8.87 -5.28
C MET A 177 7.92 -9.36 -6.16
N TYR A 178 7.81 -10.63 -6.57
CA TYR A 178 8.73 -11.21 -7.55
C TYR A 178 8.06 -11.24 -8.92
N HIS A 179 8.88 -11.01 -9.92
CA HIS A 179 8.55 -11.23 -11.31
C HIS A 179 9.51 -12.27 -11.88
N TYR A 180 8.94 -13.33 -12.46
CA TYR A 180 9.71 -14.38 -13.12
C TYR A 180 9.95 -14.00 -14.59
N ALA A 181 10.52 -12.82 -14.80
CA ALA A 181 10.76 -12.26 -16.12
C ALA A 181 11.88 -11.23 -16.08
N ASP A 182 12.34 -10.82 -17.26
CA ASP A 182 13.41 -9.83 -17.39
C ASP A 182 12.96 -8.43 -16.98
N PRO A 183 13.87 -7.63 -16.41
CA PRO A 183 13.62 -6.24 -16.05
C PRO A 183 13.41 -5.42 -17.32
N GLU A 184 12.26 -4.76 -17.40
CA GLU A 184 11.92 -3.87 -18.49
C GLU A 184 11.41 -2.55 -17.93
N GLU A 185 11.83 -1.45 -18.56
CA GLU A 185 11.42 -0.12 -18.11
C GLU A 185 9.91 0.12 -18.19
N PRO A 186 9.20 -0.26 -19.27
CA PRO A 186 7.75 -0.15 -19.34
C PRO A 186 7.00 -0.80 -18.17
N ARG A 187 5.76 -0.35 -17.97
CA ARG A 187 4.91 -0.91 -16.90
C ARG A 187 4.41 -2.29 -17.27
N ARG A 188 4.37 -3.18 -16.28
CA ARG A 188 3.82 -4.51 -16.49
C ARG A 188 2.49 -4.67 -15.78
N ARG A 189 1.61 -5.47 -16.39
CA ARG A 189 0.32 -5.87 -15.80
C ARG A 189 0.50 -6.40 -14.37
N SER A 190 1.61 -7.09 -14.15
CA SER A 190 1.98 -7.74 -12.90
C SER A 190 2.17 -6.76 -11.75
N GLU A 191 2.59 -5.51 -12.02
CA GLU A 191 2.68 -4.47 -11.00
C GLU A 191 1.32 -3.80 -10.75
N VAL A 192 0.51 -3.58 -11.81
CA VAL A 192 -0.78 -2.88 -11.71
C VAL A 192 -1.84 -3.71 -10.99
N LEU A 193 -1.96 -5.01 -11.31
CA LEU A 193 -2.96 -5.91 -10.72
C LEU A 193 -2.92 -5.95 -9.18
N PRO A 194 -1.78 -6.17 -8.51
CA PRO A 194 -1.73 -6.17 -7.05
C PRO A 194 -1.97 -4.77 -6.47
N ILE A 195 -1.46 -3.69 -7.09
CA ILE A 195 -1.72 -2.31 -6.65
C ILE A 195 -3.23 -2.05 -6.54
N VAL A 196 -3.97 -2.26 -7.63
CA VAL A 196 -5.42 -1.96 -7.63
C VAL A 196 -6.20 -2.96 -6.78
N GLY A 197 -5.76 -4.21 -6.69
CA GLY A 197 -6.38 -5.23 -5.84
C GLY A 197 -6.30 -4.88 -4.35
N PHE A 198 -5.13 -4.44 -3.89
CA PHE A 198 -4.89 -4.04 -2.51
C PHE A 198 -5.64 -2.75 -2.17
N MET A 199 -5.58 -1.73 -3.04
CA MET A 199 -6.35 -0.49 -2.88
C MET A 199 -7.85 -0.78 -2.75
N ARG A 200 -8.41 -1.59 -3.66
CA ARG A 200 -9.83 -1.94 -3.65
C ARG A 200 -10.24 -2.68 -2.38
N TRP A 201 -9.41 -3.63 -1.92
CA TRP A 201 -9.69 -4.34 -0.67
C TRP A 201 -9.76 -3.37 0.51
N ARG A 202 -8.79 -2.44 0.62
CA ARG A 202 -8.71 -1.49 1.74
C ARG A 202 -9.85 -0.49 1.73
N LEU A 203 -10.18 0.01 0.55
CA LEU A 203 -11.28 0.96 0.36
C LEU A 203 -12.62 0.41 0.87
N ASN A 204 -12.83 -0.91 0.80
CA ASN A 204 -14.04 -1.58 1.26
C ASN A 204 -14.06 -1.91 2.77
N ARG A 205 -13.05 -1.49 3.54
CA ARG A 205 -13.00 -1.74 5.00
C ARG A 205 -13.59 -0.58 5.77
N PHE A 206 -14.57 -0.88 6.60
CA PHE A 206 -15.20 0.12 7.48
C PHE A 206 -14.21 0.72 8.49
N ASN A 207 -13.19 -0.02 8.92
CA ASN A 207 -12.15 0.49 9.83
C ASN A 207 -11.39 1.71 9.26
N TYR A 208 -11.42 1.92 7.94
CA TYR A 208 -10.82 3.06 7.27
C TYR A 208 -11.87 4.05 6.75
N ILE A 209 -13.04 4.13 7.39
CA ILE A 209 -14.16 4.99 6.93
C ILE A 209 -13.77 6.47 6.83
N LYS A 210 -12.82 6.93 7.67
CA LYS A 210 -12.30 8.30 7.63
C LYS A 210 -11.36 8.57 6.45
N HIS A 211 -10.85 7.54 5.80
CA HIS A 211 -9.92 7.66 4.70
C HIS A 211 -10.63 7.54 3.35
N ARG A 212 -10.21 8.37 2.42
CA ARG A 212 -10.65 8.43 1.02
C ARG A 212 -9.55 7.99 0.06
N THR A 213 -8.29 8.23 0.42
CA THR A 213 -7.12 7.79 -0.34
C THR A 213 -6.45 6.61 0.36
N PHE A 214 -6.09 5.58 -0.41
CA PHE A 214 -5.46 4.35 0.09
C PHE A 214 -4.13 4.10 -0.63
N PRO A 215 -3.05 4.76 -0.20
CA PRO A 215 -1.77 4.66 -0.88
C PRO A 215 -1.15 3.28 -0.75
N VAL A 216 -0.47 2.83 -1.80
CA VAL A 216 0.25 1.54 -1.84
C VAL A 216 1.68 1.78 -2.29
N MET A 217 2.65 1.23 -1.55
CA MET A 217 4.04 1.20 -1.98
C MET A 217 4.47 -0.23 -2.32
N VAL A 218 5.23 -0.39 -3.39
CA VAL A 218 5.62 -1.71 -3.90
C VAL A 218 7.12 -1.75 -4.11
N VAL A 219 7.77 -2.77 -3.57
CA VAL A 219 9.12 -3.18 -3.98
C VAL A 219 8.98 -4.26 -5.05
N SER A 220 9.22 -3.89 -6.30
CA SER A 220 9.09 -4.78 -7.45
C SER A 220 10.45 -5.33 -7.85
N ILE A 221 10.61 -6.66 -7.81
CA ILE A 221 11.89 -7.35 -8.02
C ILE A 221 11.83 -8.20 -9.30
N PHE A 222 12.69 -7.88 -10.26
CA PHE A 222 12.88 -8.55 -11.54
C PHE A 222 14.32 -9.03 -11.65
N ARG A 223 14.55 -10.34 -11.79
CA ARG A 223 15.91 -10.91 -11.76
C ARG A 223 16.69 -10.36 -10.55
N SER A 224 17.93 -9.92 -10.74
CA SER A 224 18.75 -9.22 -9.74
C SER A 224 18.53 -7.70 -9.71
N GLN A 225 17.43 -7.17 -10.23
CA GLN A 225 17.11 -5.74 -10.21
C GLN A 225 15.81 -5.49 -9.45
N ALA A 226 15.72 -4.35 -8.77
CA ALA A 226 14.49 -3.95 -8.10
C ALA A 226 14.19 -2.46 -8.28
N ARG A 227 12.91 -2.10 -8.23
CA ARG A 227 12.44 -0.71 -8.25
C ARG A 227 11.33 -0.51 -7.23
N ILE A 228 11.10 0.75 -6.87
CA ILE A 228 10.06 1.14 -5.92
C ILE A 228 8.96 1.87 -6.66
N LEU A 229 7.72 1.48 -6.35
CA LEU A 229 6.53 2.09 -6.90
C LEU A 229 5.74 2.72 -5.76
N GLN A 230 5.19 3.90 -6.00
CA GLN A 230 4.17 4.49 -5.15
C GLN A 230 2.91 4.68 -5.97
N ALA A 231 1.78 4.30 -5.42
CA ALA A 231 0.50 4.42 -6.09
C ALA A 231 -0.56 5.01 -5.18
N TYR A 232 -1.42 5.84 -5.74
CA TYR A 232 -2.63 6.33 -5.09
C TYR A 232 -3.68 6.68 -6.14
N HIS A 233 -4.95 6.72 -5.73
CA HIS A 233 -6.05 7.10 -6.62
C HIS A 233 -6.60 8.45 -6.20
N TYR A 234 -6.67 9.41 -7.14
CA TYR A 234 -7.06 10.79 -6.87
C TYR A 234 -8.44 11.14 -7.44
N GLY A 235 -9.40 10.22 -7.24
CA GLY A 235 -10.77 10.35 -7.75
C GLY A 235 -10.96 10.05 -9.24
N GLU A 236 -10.17 10.66 -10.13
CA GLU A 236 -10.30 10.48 -11.58
C GLU A 236 -9.32 9.46 -12.15
N PHE A 237 -8.05 9.55 -11.74
CA PHE A 237 -6.97 8.71 -12.27
C PHE A 237 -6.30 7.89 -11.16
N LEU A 238 -5.77 6.73 -11.53
CA LEU A 238 -4.77 6.02 -10.74
C LEU A 238 -3.39 6.61 -11.06
N HIS A 239 -2.75 7.21 -10.08
CA HIS A 239 -1.39 7.70 -10.24
C HIS A 239 -0.39 6.65 -9.76
N ILE A 240 0.63 6.36 -10.56
CA ILE A 240 1.71 5.44 -10.20
C ILE A 240 3.06 6.05 -10.53
N SER A 241 3.83 6.37 -9.49
CA SER A 241 5.22 6.80 -9.63
C SER A 241 6.16 5.58 -9.62
N LYS A 242 7.19 5.54 -10.47
CA LYS A 242 8.25 4.50 -10.44
C LYS A 242 9.64 5.11 -10.32
N SER A 243 10.49 4.45 -9.55
CA SER A 243 11.93 4.64 -9.68
C SER A 243 12.51 3.90 -10.88
N LYS A 244 13.73 4.28 -11.25
CA LYS A 244 14.60 3.43 -12.06
C LYS A 244 14.92 2.13 -11.32
N PHE A 245 15.34 1.12 -12.06
CA PHE A 245 15.88 -0.09 -11.49
C PHE A 245 17.21 0.17 -10.77
N VAL A 246 17.33 -0.40 -9.59
CA VAL A 246 18.58 -0.53 -8.84
C VAL A 246 19.09 -1.95 -9.01
N ASP A 247 20.37 -2.09 -9.33
CA ASP A 247 21.01 -3.38 -9.57
C ASP A 247 21.52 -3.99 -8.25
N PHE A 248 21.10 -5.22 -7.98
CA PHE A 248 21.50 -6.03 -6.82
C PHE A 248 22.37 -7.22 -7.23
N THR A 249 22.84 -7.29 -8.48
CA THR A 249 23.77 -8.34 -8.95
C THR A 249 24.97 -8.44 -8.00
N GLU A 250 25.52 -7.28 -7.64
CA GLU A 250 26.46 -7.16 -6.52
C GLU A 250 25.71 -6.86 -5.21
N ASN A 251 26.13 -7.50 -4.12
CA ASN A 251 25.55 -7.30 -2.78
C ASN A 251 26.04 -6.00 -2.13
N ARG A 252 25.74 -4.85 -2.76
CA ARG A 252 26.11 -3.52 -2.25
C ARG A 252 25.23 -3.13 -1.07
N ARG A 253 25.84 -2.78 0.07
CA ARG A 253 25.13 -2.47 1.32
C ARG A 253 24.20 -1.28 1.15
N GLU A 254 24.65 -0.27 0.41
CA GLU A 254 23.95 0.98 0.15
C GLU A 254 22.61 0.75 -0.54
N ASN A 255 22.53 -0.22 -1.46
CA ASN A 255 21.30 -0.57 -2.16
C ASN A 255 20.28 -1.22 -1.20
N TYR A 256 20.75 -2.09 -0.31
CA TYR A 256 19.90 -2.71 0.71
C TYR A 256 19.43 -1.68 1.76
N GLU A 257 20.31 -0.79 2.22
CA GLU A 257 19.94 0.30 3.12
C GLU A 257 18.90 1.23 2.49
N LEU A 258 19.08 1.60 1.22
CA LEU A 258 18.11 2.41 0.48
C LEU A 258 16.73 1.76 0.49
N PHE A 259 16.64 0.48 0.11
CA PHE A 259 15.36 -0.22 0.04
C PHE A 259 14.76 -0.46 1.43
N VAL A 260 15.55 -0.73 2.46
CA VAL A 260 15.06 -0.87 3.84
C VAL A 260 14.50 0.45 4.37
N ARG A 261 15.12 1.58 4.05
CA ARG A 261 14.57 2.91 4.38
C ARG A 261 13.20 3.15 3.74
N TRP A 262 12.97 2.63 2.54
CA TRP A 262 11.67 2.70 1.88
C TRP A 262 10.67 1.68 2.45
N ILE A 263 11.08 0.44 2.73
CA ILE A 263 10.26 -0.58 3.39
C ILE A 263 9.70 -0.04 4.71
N TYR A 264 10.53 0.67 5.49
CA TYR A 264 10.15 1.36 6.73
C TYR A 264 9.91 2.86 6.54
N SER A 265 9.40 3.25 5.38
CA SER A 265 9.11 4.65 5.01
C SER A 265 8.24 5.39 6.02
N LEU A 266 8.33 6.72 6.03
CA LEU A 266 7.41 7.55 6.77
C LEU A 266 6.12 7.71 5.94
N PRO A 267 4.95 7.30 6.47
CA PRO A 267 3.68 7.60 5.81
C PRO A 267 3.43 9.11 5.86
N CYS A 268 3.07 9.70 4.74
CA CYS A 268 2.80 11.13 4.62
C CYS A 268 1.58 11.38 3.71
N GLY A 269 1.29 12.65 3.42
CA GLY A 269 0.14 13.03 2.59
C GLY A 269 -1.20 12.96 3.31
N ASP A 270 -2.18 13.69 2.78
CA ASP A 270 -3.54 13.73 3.32
C ASP A 270 -4.39 12.63 2.68
N THR A 271 -4.87 11.71 3.52
CA THR A 271 -5.70 10.58 3.10
C THR A 271 -7.17 10.76 3.49
N VAL A 272 -7.51 11.82 4.22
CA VAL A 272 -8.85 12.13 4.74
C VAL A 272 -9.55 13.18 3.88
N ALA A 273 -8.77 14.06 3.23
CA ALA A 273 -9.28 15.10 2.34
C ALA A 273 -10.31 14.56 1.33
N PRO A 274 -11.42 15.29 1.10
CA PRO A 274 -12.36 14.99 0.03
C PRO A 274 -11.65 14.85 -1.32
N LEU A 275 -12.02 13.82 -2.07
CA LEU A 275 -11.50 13.65 -3.43
C LEU A 275 -12.11 14.72 -4.34
N PRO A 276 -11.40 15.21 -5.37
CA PRO A 276 -11.91 16.21 -6.32
C PRO A 276 -12.87 15.57 -7.34
N ILE A 277 -13.81 14.76 -6.87
CA ILE A 277 -14.83 14.10 -7.67
C ILE A 277 -16.19 14.20 -6.99
N LYS A 278 -17.23 14.22 -7.82
CA LYS A 278 -18.60 14.08 -7.35
C LYS A 278 -18.84 12.63 -6.91
N GLY A 279 -19.34 12.44 -5.70
CA GLY A 279 -19.78 11.13 -5.22
C GLY A 279 -21.02 10.65 -5.99
N GLU A 280 -21.22 9.34 -6.03
CA GLU A 280 -22.44 8.76 -6.59
C GLU A 280 -23.60 8.80 -5.59
N GLU A 281 -24.83 8.75 -6.10
CA GLU A 281 -26.00 8.59 -5.25
C GLU A 281 -25.98 7.20 -4.60
N LEU A 282 -26.06 7.17 -3.27
CA LEU A 282 -26.01 5.93 -2.52
C LEU A 282 -27.41 5.29 -2.45
N PRO A 283 -27.53 3.97 -2.64
CA PRO A 283 -28.79 3.29 -2.40
C PRO A 283 -29.13 3.35 -0.90
N ARG A 284 -30.42 3.32 -0.57
CA ARG A 284 -30.94 3.34 0.82
C ARG A 284 -30.20 2.37 1.76
N ARG A 285 -29.90 1.17 1.27
CA ARG A 285 -29.16 0.14 2.03
C ARG A 285 -27.77 0.60 2.48
N SER A 286 -27.07 1.40 1.67
CA SER A 286 -25.75 1.92 2.04
C SER A 286 -25.85 2.91 3.20
N TYR A 287 -26.85 3.80 3.19
CA TYR A 287 -27.11 4.69 4.32
C TYR A 287 -27.39 3.90 5.60
N GLU A 288 -28.27 2.90 5.53
CA GLU A 288 -28.60 2.04 6.68
C GLU A 288 -27.37 1.29 7.24
N LEU A 289 -26.44 0.87 6.38
CA LEU A 289 -25.20 0.21 6.81
C LEU A 289 -24.23 1.18 7.49
N ILE A 290 -24.10 2.41 6.95
CA ILE A 290 -23.29 3.45 7.57
C ILE A 290 -23.84 3.77 8.95
N ASP A 291 -25.15 4.03 9.06
CA ASP A 291 -25.80 4.35 10.32
C ASP A 291 -25.63 3.23 11.36
N LYS A 292 -25.84 1.97 10.96
CA LYS A 292 -25.60 0.81 11.84
C LYS A 292 -24.15 0.73 12.34
N GLY A 293 -23.19 1.07 11.48
CA GLY A 293 -21.77 1.11 11.84
C GLY A 293 -21.49 2.18 12.90
N PHE A 294 -22.04 3.37 12.75
CA PHE A 294 -21.93 4.44 13.76
C PHE A 294 -22.64 4.09 15.06
N ASP A 295 -23.83 3.49 15.01
CA ASP A 295 -24.54 3.04 16.21
C ASP A 295 -23.75 1.99 16.99
N HIS A 296 -23.05 1.10 16.28
CA HIS A 296 -22.17 0.12 16.91
C HIS A 296 -20.98 0.79 17.59
N LEU A 297 -20.28 1.71 16.91
CA LEU A 297 -19.15 2.46 17.48
C LEU A 297 -19.57 3.28 18.71
N ALA A 298 -20.73 3.92 18.68
CA ALA A 298 -21.26 4.67 19.82
C ALA A 298 -21.48 3.77 21.05
N ARG A 299 -22.09 2.59 20.85
CA ARG A 299 -22.30 1.60 21.91
C ARG A 299 -20.97 1.08 22.50
N GLU A 300 -19.97 0.85 21.65
CA GLU A 300 -18.64 0.41 22.11
C GLU A 300 -17.92 1.49 22.94
N ALA A 301 -17.99 2.75 22.50
CA ALA A 301 -17.42 3.88 23.23
C ALA A 301 -18.08 4.07 24.60
N GLU A 302 -19.42 3.97 24.68
CA GLU A 302 -20.16 4.01 25.95
C GLU A 302 -19.73 2.87 26.87
N ALA A 303 -19.68 1.63 26.37
CA ALA A 303 -19.26 0.47 27.14
C ALA A 303 -17.82 0.62 27.66
N TYR A 304 -16.90 1.16 26.85
CA TYR A 304 -15.54 1.46 27.26
C TYR A 304 -15.49 2.48 28.41
N HIS A 305 -16.24 3.58 28.30
CA HIS A 305 -16.31 4.59 29.36
C HIS A 305 -16.89 4.04 30.67
N GLN A 306 -17.93 3.20 30.60
CA GLN A 306 -18.49 2.55 31.79
C GLN A 306 -17.48 1.60 32.45
N ARG A 307 -16.76 0.80 31.66
CA ARG A 307 -15.69 -0.08 32.19
C ARG A 307 -14.54 0.69 32.83
N LYS A 308 -14.18 1.85 32.28
CA LYS A 308 -13.13 2.71 32.83
C LYS A 308 -13.56 3.37 34.15
N LYS A 309 -14.82 3.78 34.27
CA LYS A 309 -15.40 4.32 35.52
C LYS A 309 -15.50 3.28 36.64
N LEU A 310 -15.64 1.99 36.32
CA LEU A 310 -15.69 0.91 37.31
C LEU A 310 -14.31 0.44 37.80
N LYS A 311 -13.23 0.88 37.15
CA LYS A 311 -11.84 0.49 37.46
C LYS A 311 -11.01 1.61 38.09
N GLY A 312 -11.59 2.80 38.27
CA GLY A 312 -11.01 3.93 39.00
C GLY A 312 -11.84 4.24 40.23
#